data_AF-T1BZP2-F1
#
_entry.id   AF-T1BZP2-F1
#
_cell.length_a   1.000
_cell.length_b   1.000
_cell.length_c   1.000
_cell.angle_alpha   90.00
_cell.angle_beta   90.00
_cell.angle_gamma   90.00
#
_symmetry.space_group_name_H-M   'P 1'
#
loop_
_entity.id
_entity.type
_entity.pdbx_description
1 polymer ?
#
loop_
_entity_poly.entity_id
_entity_poly.type
_entity_poly.pdbx_seq_one_letter_code
_entity_poly.pdbx_strand_id
1 'polypeptide(L)' 'MRYYHRFGESNALRMVEKTVEGMLAGGINDHLGHGFHRYSTDHEWKIPHFEKMLYDQAMILASLADLYAA' A
#
# COMPACT_ATOMS: atom_id res chain seq x y z
N MET A 1 -6.61 5.09 7.83
CA MET A 1 -7.36 6.37 7.89
C MET A 1 -8.05 6.66 9.21
N ARG A 2 -8.34 5.67 10.07
CA ARG A 2 -9.03 5.88 11.36
C ARG A 2 -8.42 6.98 12.26
N TYR A 3 -7.10 7.05 12.35
CA TYR A 3 -6.42 8.07 13.15
C TYR A 3 -6.66 9.48 12.60
N TYR A 4 -6.50 9.66 11.28
CA TYR A 4 -6.82 10.91 10.59
C TYR A 4 -8.28 11.33 10.80
N HIS A 5 -9.25 10.43 10.59
CA HIS A 5 -10.66 10.76 10.81
C HIS A 5 -11.00 11.10 12.26
N ARG A 6 -10.30 10.50 13.24
CA ARG A 6 -10.58 10.74 14.66
C ARG A 6 -9.98 12.05 15.17
N PHE A 7 -8.79 12.43 14.71
CA PHE A 7 -8.03 13.53 15.28
C PHE A 7 -7.81 14.71 14.31
N GLY A 8 -8.17 14.57 13.03
CA GLY A 8 -7.95 15.60 12.01
C GLY A 8 -6.48 15.80 11.63
N GLU A 9 -5.59 14.88 12.02
CA GLU A 9 -4.15 15.02 11.84
C GLU A 9 -3.73 14.74 10.39
N SER A 10 -3.58 15.80 9.59
CA SER A 10 -3.24 15.73 8.17
C SER A 10 -1.90 15.05 7.89
N ASN A 11 -0.95 15.14 8.83
CA ASN A 11 0.33 14.44 8.71
C ASN A 11 0.15 12.92 8.66
N ALA A 12 -0.82 12.37 9.38
CA ALA A 12 -1.09 10.93 9.38
C ALA A 12 -1.61 10.47 8.02
N LEU A 13 -2.47 11.27 7.36
CA LEU A 13 -2.94 11.00 6.00
C LEU A 13 -1.77 11.03 5.01
N ARG A 14 -0.96 12.10 5.06
CA ARG A 14 0.20 12.28 4.18
C ARG A 14 1.23 11.16 4.28
N MET A 15 1.43 10.61 5.47
CA MET A 15 2.31 9.45 5.66
C MET A 15 1.81 8.24 4.88
N VAL A 16 0.51 7.95 4.95
CA VAL A 16 -0.06 6.79 4.25
C VAL A 16 -0.07 7.02 2.73
N GLU A 17 -0.44 8.22 2.27
CA GLU A 17 -0.37 8.59 0.85
C GLU A 17 1.02 8.33 0.28
N LYS A 18 2.06 8.86 0.93
CA LYS A 18 3.45 8.68 0.48
C LYS A 18 3.88 7.20 0.46
N THR A 19 3.46 6.42 1.46
CA THR A 19 3.76 4.98 1.48
C THR A 19 3.07 4.25 0.34
N VAL A 20 1.78 4.52 0.12
CA VAL A 20 0.99 3.90 -0.95
C VAL A 20 1.52 4.27 -2.33
N GLU A 21 1.86 5.54 -2.56
CA GLU A 21 2.49 5.99 -3.80
C GLU A 21 3.80 5.25 -4.07
N GLY A 22 4.66 5.12 -3.04
CA GLY A 22 5.91 4.36 -3.15
C GLY A 22 5.68 2.88 -3.47
N MET A 23 4.69 2.24 -2.85
CA MET A 23 4.35 0.84 -3.13
C MET A 23 3.77 0.66 -4.54
N LEU A 24 2.88 1.56 -4.98
CA LEU A 24 2.25 1.52 -6.30
C LEU A 24 3.27 1.74 -7.43
N ALA A 25 4.25 2.62 -7.22
CA ALA A 25 5.33 2.89 -8.17
C ALA A 25 6.49 1.87 -8.09
N GLY A 26 6.59 1.12 -6.98
CA GLY A 26 7.63 0.14 -6.72
C GLY A 26 7.42 -1.19 -7.45
N GLY A 27 8.41 -2.08 -7.34
CA GLY A 27 8.36 -3.45 -7.86
C GLY A 27 7.52 -4.40 -7.00
N ILE A 28 7.09 -4.00 -5.80
CA ILE A 28 6.13 -4.76 -4.99
C ILE A 28 4.75 -4.83 -5.66
N ASN A 29 4.37 -3.82 -6.45
CA ASN A 29 3.21 -3.84 -7.32
C ASN A 29 3.60 -4.52 -8.64
N ASP A 30 2.97 -5.63 -8.98
CA ASP A 30 3.23 -6.34 -10.22
C ASP A 30 2.58 -5.59 -11.39
N HIS A 31 3.38 -4.81 -12.11
CA HIS A 31 2.93 -4.03 -13.26
C HIS A 31 2.53 -4.88 -14.47
N LEU A 32 2.91 -6.17 -14.50
CA LEU A 32 2.65 -7.07 -15.63
C LEU A 32 1.52 -8.06 -15.32
N GLY A 33 1.62 -8.75 -14.19
CA GLY A 33 0.67 -9.77 -13.74
C GLY A 33 -0.38 -9.27 -12.76
N HIS A 34 -0.35 -7.98 -12.41
CA HIS A 34 -1.24 -7.31 -11.46
C HIS A 34 -1.20 -7.84 -10.03
N GLY A 35 -1.62 -6.99 -9.10
CA GLY A 35 -1.63 -7.27 -7.68
C GLY A 35 -0.27 -7.10 -7.02
N PHE A 36 -0.22 -7.28 -5.71
CA PHE A 36 0.96 -7.06 -4.91
C PHE A 36 1.64 -8.37 -4.55
N HIS A 37 2.97 -8.33 -4.56
CA HIS A 37 3.80 -9.37 -4.00
C HIS A 37 3.75 -9.33 -2.47
N ARG A 38 4.01 -10.48 -1.84
CA ARG A 38 3.84 -10.68 -0.39
C ARG A 38 4.66 -9.71 0.45
N TYR A 39 5.90 -9.42 0.04
CA TYR A 39 6.76 -8.42 0.67
C TYR A 39 7.86 -7.95 -0.27
N SER A 40 8.49 -6.83 0.08
CA SER A 40 9.72 -6.33 -0.53
C SER A 40 10.92 -6.64 0.38
N THR A 41 12.07 -6.97 -0.21
CA THR A 41 13.32 -7.18 0.55
C THR A 41 14.06 -5.87 0.84
N ASP A 42 13.69 -4.78 0.18
CA ASP A 42 14.23 -3.44 0.40
C ASP A 42 13.15 -2.43 0.83
N HIS A 43 13.61 -1.31 1.37
CA HIS A 43 12.79 -0.23 1.91
C HIS A 43 12.20 0.71 0.85
N GLU A 44 12.66 0.63 -0.39
CA GLU A 44 12.17 1.42 -1.52
C GLU A 44 11.09 0.68 -2.32
N TRP A 45 10.67 -0.52 -1.86
CA TRP A 45 9.67 -1.37 -2.49
C TRP A 45 10.06 -1.92 -3.86
N LYS A 46 11.36 -1.98 -4.20
CA LYS A 46 11.83 -2.29 -5.55
C LYS A 46 11.94 -3.79 -5.84
N ILE A 47 12.38 -4.58 -4.87
CA ILE A 47 12.74 -5.99 -5.02
C ILE A 47 11.70 -6.85 -4.30
N PRO A 48 10.72 -7.42 -5.02
CA PRO A 48 9.69 -8.24 -4.42
C PRO A 48 10.16 -9.67 -4.13
N HIS A 49 9.51 -10.30 -3.16
CA HIS A 49 9.39 -11.74 -3.10
C HIS A 49 8.19 -12.18 -3.95
N PHE A 50 8.42 -12.85 -5.08
CA PHE A 50 7.44 -13.05 -6.16
C PHE A 50 6.16 -13.85 -5.80
N GLU A 51 6.05 -14.36 -4.57
CA GLU A 51 4.81 -14.96 -4.05
C GLU A 51 3.70 -13.90 -3.90
N LYS A 52 2.45 -14.31 -4.14
CA LYS A 52 1.24 -13.49 -3.92
C LYS A 52 0.28 -14.24 -3.03
N MET A 53 -0.32 -13.54 -2.07
CA MET A 53 -1.26 -14.13 -1.12
C MET A 53 -2.60 -13.39 -1.15
N LEU A 54 -3.70 -14.14 -1.17
CA LEU A 54 -5.04 -13.57 -1.29
C LEU A 54 -5.40 -12.63 -0.13
N TYR A 55 -4.98 -12.95 1.09
CA TYR A 55 -5.27 -12.11 2.25
C TYR A 55 -4.54 -10.76 2.17
N ASP A 56 -3.32 -10.72 1.62
CA ASP A 56 -2.59 -9.47 1.39
C ASP A 56 -3.32 -8.61 0.36
N GLN A 57 -3.79 -9.22 -0.74
CA GLN A 57 -4.62 -8.52 -1.73
C GLN A 57 -5.88 -7.90 -1.11
N ALA A 58 -6.59 -8.66 -0.27
CA ALA A 58 -7.81 -8.18 0.38
C ALA A 58 -7.53 -7.00 1.34
N MET A 59 -6.46 -7.10 2.14
CA MET A 59 -6.08 -6.03 3.07
C MET A 59 -5.63 -4.77 2.36
N ILE A 60 -4.85 -4.90 1.28
CA ILE A 60 -4.40 -3.76 0.48
C ILE A 60 -5.59 -3.10 -0.21
N LEU A 61 -6.49 -3.87 -0.81
CA LEU A 61 -7.70 -3.33 -1.44
C LEU A 61 -8.54 -2.52 -0.45
N ALA A 62 -8.80 -3.06 0.75
CA ALA A 62 -9.53 -2.34 1.78
C ALA A 62 -8.81 -1.04 2.21
N SER A 63 -7.48 -1.10 2.36
CA SER A 63 -6.69 0.07 2.75
C SER A 63 -6.67 1.16 1.68
N LEU A 64 -6.61 0.78 0.39
CA LEU A 64 -6.67 1.71 -0.73
C LEU A 64 -8.07 2.32 -0.88
N ALA A 65 -9.12 1.51 -0.73
CA ALA A 65 -10.49 2.01 -0.75
C ALA A 65 -10.73 3.03 0.37
N ASP A 66 -10.27 2.74 1.58
CA ASP A 66 -10.31 3.68 2.71
C ASP A 66 -9.51 4.97 2.43
N LEU A 67 -8.36 4.88 1.75
CA LEU A 67 -7.53 6.04 1.41
C LEU A 67 -8.23 6.95 0.40
N TYR A 68 -8.73 6.39 -0.71
CA TYR A 68 -9.32 7.17 -1.79
C TYR A 68 -10.75 7.64 -1.51
N ALA A 69 -11.37 7.16 -0.43
CA ALA A 69 -12.65 7.65 0.08
C ALA A 69 -12.51 8.73 1.17
N ALA A 70 -11.30 8.97 1.68
CA ALA A 70 -11.02 9.97 2.71
C ALA A 70 -10.96 11.39 2.13
#